data_AF-A0A926WG11-F1
#
_entry.id   AF-A0A926WG11-F1
#
_cell.length_a   1.000
_cell.length_b   1.000
_cell.length_c   1.000
_cell.angle_alpha   90.00
_cell.angle_beta   90.00
_cell.angle_gamma   90.00
#
_symmetry.space_group_name_H-M   'P 1'
#
loop_
_entity.id
_entity.type
_entity.pdbx_description
1 polymer ?
#
loop_
_entity_poly.entity_id
_entity_poly.type
_entity_poly.pdbx_seq_one_letter_code
_entity_poly.pdbx_strand_id
1 'polypeptide(L)'
;MNVSERDQQGDMGVYGVGLKVTELGWIYRPQPLRDIGIDAQIEVVENNKSTAEFIALQIKSGDSWFKETNEQGIVFRGDIQHLEYWQNYPLPIIVVLYDSTNHIAYWQVVNTDIVINTGKGWKLIIPFNQKIDKTSETTLKEICKSIFYSEIFEILSVKNVSHAKAKRYTANILVYGQRSKADIISVIRQVTKDLTSPKYYITNSPAQVIYLFIYIGLEDVKIANWICHSQWIDEKLDSHFRPMLIEGVDIGDGIISEWSNKYEDWSNWFKKDITTKQKFLEKTIPIIDKIKKIVEEISQLVLYYDNKNIYYENFIKKMVNFEIELTALYHQSIDIGNPALECKDFAQRFYNVMAYAHNITLPFSQQGLKTWNEHNRYHIMKDSIKDYQREILRLEYELEKL
;
A
#
# COMPACT_ATOMS: atom_id res chain seq x y z
N MET A 1 -2.76 18.27 57.06
CA MET A 1 -2.67 17.88 55.63
C MET A 1 -3.79 16.90 55.39
N ASN A 2 -4.72 17.20 54.48
CA ASN A 2 -5.83 16.30 54.17
C ASN A 2 -5.52 15.62 52.84
N VAL A 3 -5.41 14.30 52.84
CA VAL A 3 -5.41 13.50 51.61
C VAL A 3 -6.85 13.46 51.12
N SER A 4 -7.11 13.77 49.85
CA SER A 4 -8.49 13.67 49.34
C SER A 4 -8.87 12.20 49.16
N GLU A 5 -10.07 11.81 49.60
CA GLU A 5 -10.57 10.43 49.43
C GLU A 5 -10.58 10.00 47.96
N ARG A 6 -10.76 10.96 47.04
CA ARG A 6 -10.70 10.70 45.59
C ARG A 6 -9.31 10.33 45.11
N ASP A 7 -8.28 10.99 45.64
CA ASP A 7 -6.88 10.67 45.28
C ASP A 7 -6.51 9.28 45.78
N GLN A 8 -6.91 8.95 47.01
CA GLN A 8 -6.70 7.62 47.59
C GLN A 8 -7.41 6.52 46.79
N GLN A 9 -8.64 6.75 46.36
CA GLN A 9 -9.36 5.80 45.50
C GLN A 9 -8.66 5.62 44.16
N GLY A 10 -8.24 6.71 43.51
CA GLY A 10 -7.48 6.67 42.25
C GLY A 10 -6.21 5.82 42.38
N ASP A 11 -5.41 6.08 43.42
CA ASP A 11 -4.18 5.34 43.70
C ASP A 11 -4.44 3.84 43.91
N MET A 12 -5.49 3.49 44.67
CA MET A 12 -5.88 2.08 44.84
C MET A 12 -6.20 1.39 43.52
N GLY A 13 -6.81 2.11 42.57
CA GLY A 13 -7.07 1.61 41.22
C GLY A 13 -5.78 1.31 40.48
N VAL A 14 -4.86 2.27 40.43
CA VAL A 14 -3.56 2.15 39.75
C VAL A 14 -2.78 0.95 40.30
N TYR A 15 -2.62 0.85 41.62
CA TYR A 15 -1.88 -0.26 42.23
C TYR A 15 -2.60 -1.61 42.09
N GLY A 16 -3.93 -1.63 42.22
CA GLY A 16 -4.73 -2.84 42.08
C GLY A 16 -4.66 -3.44 40.67
N VAL A 17 -4.75 -2.60 39.64
CA VAL A 17 -4.55 -3.01 38.25
C VAL A 17 -3.11 -3.45 38.01
N GLY A 18 -2.12 -2.76 38.58
CA GLY A 18 -0.71 -3.15 38.50
C GLY A 18 -0.46 -4.56 39.03
N LEU A 19 -1.11 -4.95 40.13
CA LEU A 19 -1.05 -6.31 40.66
C LEU A 19 -1.61 -7.32 39.64
N LYS A 20 -2.79 -7.06 39.05
CA LYS A 20 -3.40 -7.96 38.05
C LYS A 20 -2.56 -8.13 36.80
N VAL A 21 -1.93 -7.07 36.31
CA VAL A 21 -1.02 -7.14 35.16
C VAL A 21 0.24 -7.93 35.51
N THR A 22 0.77 -7.75 36.71
CA THR A 22 1.95 -8.49 37.18
C THR A 22 1.65 -9.98 37.37
N GLU A 23 0.45 -10.34 37.82
CA GLU A 23 -0.05 -11.73 37.89
C GLU A 23 -0.08 -12.43 36.51
N LEU A 24 -0.22 -11.66 35.41
CA LEU A 24 -0.10 -12.18 34.04
C LEU A 24 1.35 -12.39 33.59
N GLY A 25 2.32 -11.92 34.37
CA GLY A 25 3.74 -11.92 34.01
C GLY A 25 4.14 -10.79 33.07
N TRP A 26 3.30 -9.75 32.93
CA TRP A 26 3.54 -8.61 32.05
C TRP A 26 4.17 -7.43 32.80
N ILE A 27 4.78 -6.50 32.07
CA ILE A 27 5.41 -5.32 32.68
C ILE A 27 4.36 -4.22 32.81
N TYR A 28 4.14 -3.75 34.03
CA TYR A 28 3.26 -2.62 34.34
C TYR A 28 4.07 -1.34 34.59
N ARG A 29 3.69 -0.23 33.94
CA ARG A 29 4.34 1.08 34.05
C ARG A 29 3.32 2.15 34.43
N PRO A 30 3.18 2.52 35.71
CA PRO A 30 2.33 3.63 36.12
C PRO A 30 2.94 4.96 35.66
N GLN A 31 2.10 5.91 35.25
CA GLN A 31 2.58 7.25 34.88
C GLN A 31 2.72 8.13 36.12
N PRO A 32 3.88 8.80 36.32
CA PRO A 32 4.19 9.51 37.57
C PRO A 32 3.51 10.87 37.71
N LEU A 33 2.96 11.44 36.62
CA LEU A 33 2.23 12.71 36.61
C LEU A 33 0.80 12.44 36.12
N ARG A 34 -0.19 13.16 36.69
CA ARG A 34 -1.56 13.17 36.18
C ARG A 34 -1.56 13.68 34.75
N ASP A 35 -1.49 12.76 33.81
CA ASP A 35 -1.57 13.03 32.38
C ASP A 35 -3.04 13.22 31.97
N ILE A 36 -3.25 13.75 30.76
CA ILE A 36 -4.51 14.11 30.11
C ILE A 36 -5.29 12.83 29.72
N GLY A 37 -5.43 11.89 30.65
CA GLY A 37 -6.26 10.70 30.49
C GLY A 37 -5.54 9.37 30.21
N ILE A 38 -4.29 9.20 30.65
CA ILE A 38 -3.57 7.91 30.64
C ILE A 38 -2.89 7.72 32.00
N ASP A 39 -3.29 6.67 32.74
CA ASP A 39 -2.78 6.42 34.09
C ASP A 39 -1.61 5.42 34.11
N ALA A 40 -1.55 4.52 33.13
CA ALA A 40 -0.50 3.51 33.04
C ALA A 40 -0.33 2.96 31.62
N GLN A 41 0.78 2.24 31.41
CA GLN A 41 1.00 1.41 30.24
C GLN A 41 1.35 -0.02 30.67
N ILE A 42 0.93 -0.99 29.87
CA ILE A 42 1.30 -2.40 30.02
C ILE A 42 2.11 -2.81 28.80
N GLU A 43 3.13 -3.65 29.03
CA GLU A 43 3.89 -4.28 27.96
C GLU A 43 3.80 -5.80 28.08
N VAL A 44 3.47 -6.43 26.96
CA VAL A 44 3.35 -7.87 26.86
C VAL A 44 4.73 -8.52 26.99
N VAL A 45 4.78 -9.62 27.75
CA VAL A 45 5.96 -10.47 27.89
C VAL A 45 5.62 -11.87 27.37
N GLU A 46 6.47 -12.38 26.49
CA GLU A 46 6.37 -13.76 25.97
C GLU A 46 7.70 -14.47 26.13
N ASN A 47 7.68 -15.72 26.63
CA ASN A 47 8.88 -16.53 26.86
C ASN A 47 9.97 -15.79 27.67
N ASN A 48 9.56 -15.05 28.71
CA ASN A 48 10.41 -14.20 29.54
C ASN A 48 11.18 -13.10 28.78
N LYS A 49 10.68 -12.69 27.61
CA LYS A 49 11.20 -11.57 26.82
C LYS A 49 10.11 -10.54 26.62
N SER A 50 10.46 -9.26 26.77
CA SER A 50 9.54 -8.18 26.47
C SER A 50 9.33 -8.11 24.95
N THR A 51 8.08 -7.91 24.51
CA THR A 51 7.73 -7.90 23.09
C THR A 51 7.79 -6.51 22.47
N ALA A 52 7.98 -5.46 23.28
CA ALA A 52 7.79 -4.06 22.90
C ALA A 52 6.38 -3.75 22.36
N GLU A 53 5.39 -4.58 22.69
CA GLU A 53 3.98 -4.36 22.37
C GLU A 53 3.28 -3.76 23.60
N PHE A 54 2.69 -2.57 23.45
CA PHE A 54 2.15 -1.79 24.55
C PHE A 54 0.64 -1.53 24.43
N ILE A 55 -0.06 -1.51 25.58
CA ILE A 55 -1.41 -0.96 25.72
C ILE A 55 -1.38 0.16 26.75
N ALA A 56 -2.04 1.26 26.45
CA ALA A 56 -2.26 2.34 27.39
C ALA A 56 -3.57 2.15 28.16
N LEU A 57 -3.54 2.50 29.44
CA LEU A 57 -4.66 2.30 30.37
C LEU A 57 -5.18 3.65 30.87
N GLN A 58 -6.49 3.85 30.75
CA GLN A 58 -7.20 4.77 31.65
C GLN A 58 -7.85 3.93 32.75
N ILE A 59 -7.45 4.15 33.99
CA ILE A 59 -7.90 3.44 35.17
C ILE A 59 -8.86 4.33 35.97
N LYS A 60 -10.03 3.80 36.29
CA LYS A 60 -10.97 4.42 37.23
C LYS A 60 -11.33 3.42 38.32
N SER A 61 -11.53 3.92 39.52
CA SER A 61 -11.79 3.13 40.72
C SER A 61 -12.80 3.84 41.62
N GLY A 62 -13.50 3.06 42.44
CA GLY A 62 -14.52 3.53 43.38
C GLY A 62 -15.95 3.24 42.93
N ASP A 63 -16.84 3.06 43.91
CA ASP A 63 -18.21 2.54 43.74
C ASP A 63 -19.08 3.36 42.78
N SER A 64 -18.77 4.65 42.58
CA SER A 64 -19.52 5.51 41.65
C SER A 64 -19.47 5.02 40.20
N TRP A 65 -18.38 4.37 39.78
CA TRP A 65 -18.22 3.87 38.42
C TRP A 65 -19.04 2.60 38.14
N PHE A 66 -19.55 1.95 39.18
CA PHE A 66 -20.30 0.69 39.09
C PHE A 66 -21.82 0.88 39.26
N LYS A 67 -22.30 2.13 39.35
CA LYS A 67 -23.73 2.43 39.60
C LYS A 67 -24.64 2.22 38.39
N GLU A 68 -24.12 2.37 37.18
CA GLU A 68 -24.89 2.23 35.95
C GLU A 68 -24.49 0.94 35.23
N THR A 69 -25.42 0.00 35.10
CA THR A 69 -25.19 -1.30 34.46
C THR A 69 -26.35 -1.63 33.52
N ASN A 70 -26.09 -2.49 32.54
CA ASN A 70 -27.12 -3.14 31.73
C ASN A 70 -26.98 -4.67 31.81
N GLU A 71 -27.71 -5.42 30.98
CA GLU A 71 -27.65 -6.89 30.96
C GLU A 71 -26.27 -7.47 30.61
N GLN A 72 -25.41 -6.67 29.95
CA GLN A 72 -24.13 -7.11 29.39
C GLN A 72 -22.93 -6.65 30.22
N GLY A 73 -23.02 -5.51 30.90
CA GLY A 73 -21.87 -4.90 31.58
C GLY A 73 -22.13 -3.58 32.28
N ILE A 74 -21.03 -2.93 32.66
CA ILE A 74 -20.99 -1.63 33.31
C ILE A 74 -20.98 -0.54 32.24
N VAL A 75 -21.80 0.50 32.40
CA VAL A 75 -21.87 1.62 31.47
C VAL A 75 -20.86 2.67 31.87
N PHE A 76 -19.77 2.77 31.12
CA PHE A 76 -18.80 3.86 31.24
C PHE A 76 -19.24 5.05 30.41
N ARG A 77 -19.10 6.26 30.96
CA ARG A 77 -19.42 7.52 30.26
C ARG A 77 -18.21 8.45 30.26
N GLY A 78 -17.96 9.07 29.12
CA GLY A 78 -16.89 10.04 28.94
C GLY A 78 -17.34 11.28 28.16
N ASP A 79 -16.51 12.32 28.21
CA ASP A 79 -16.66 13.50 27.37
C ASP A 79 -15.98 13.31 26.01
N ILE A 80 -16.37 14.12 25.03
CA ILE A 80 -15.87 14.02 23.64
C ILE A 80 -14.37 14.34 23.56
N GLN A 81 -13.86 15.25 24.40
CA GLN A 81 -12.45 15.66 24.37
C GLN A 81 -11.51 14.50 24.70
N HIS A 82 -11.84 13.69 25.71
CA HIS A 82 -11.07 12.48 26.02
C HIS A 82 -11.17 11.43 24.91
N LEU A 83 -12.32 11.29 24.26
CA LEU A 83 -12.45 10.34 23.15
C LEU A 83 -11.58 10.75 21.97
N GLU A 84 -11.58 12.02 21.58
CA GLU A 84 -10.72 12.55 20.52
C GLU A 84 -9.24 12.37 20.87
N TYR A 85 -8.86 12.65 22.12
CA TYR A 85 -7.49 12.41 22.59
C TYR A 85 -7.10 10.93 22.48
N TRP A 86 -7.96 10.01 22.94
CA TRP A 86 -7.70 8.58 22.90
C TRP A 86 -7.68 8.01 21.48
N GLN A 87 -8.53 8.50 20.59
CA GLN A 87 -8.54 8.11 19.18
C GLN A 87 -7.24 8.49 18.45
N ASN A 88 -6.58 9.57 18.89
CA ASN A 88 -5.31 10.01 18.31
C ASN A 88 -4.08 9.50 19.10
N TYR A 89 -4.28 8.70 20.15
CA TYR A 89 -3.17 8.21 20.96
C TYR A 89 -2.45 7.07 20.23
N PRO A 90 -1.10 7.06 20.21
CA PRO A 90 -0.33 6.13 19.38
C PRO A 90 -0.39 4.67 19.86
N LEU A 91 -0.91 4.40 21.06
CA LEU A 91 -1.09 3.04 21.59
C LEU A 91 -2.58 2.69 21.65
N PRO A 92 -2.96 1.41 21.51
CA PRO A 92 -4.30 0.99 21.86
C PRO A 92 -4.62 1.39 23.31
N ILE A 93 -5.79 1.96 23.52
CA ILE A 93 -6.27 2.36 24.85
C ILE A 93 -7.38 1.41 25.30
N ILE A 94 -7.26 0.91 26.52
CA ILE A 94 -8.36 0.27 27.23
C ILE A 94 -8.76 1.12 28.44
N VAL A 95 -10.07 1.20 28.68
CA VAL A 95 -10.61 1.71 29.95
C VAL A 95 -10.69 0.55 30.92
N VAL A 96 -10.19 0.75 32.13
CA VAL A 96 -10.18 -0.24 33.21
C VAL A 96 -10.95 0.31 34.41
N LEU A 97 -11.99 -0.42 34.84
CA LEU A 97 -12.71 -0.17 36.08
C LEU A 97 -12.24 -1.15 37.15
N TYR A 98 -11.61 -0.65 38.20
CA TYR A 98 -11.14 -1.45 39.32
C TYR A 98 -12.15 -1.44 40.47
N ASP A 99 -12.71 -2.62 40.75
CA ASP A 99 -13.53 -2.90 41.93
C ASP A 99 -12.60 -3.25 43.09
N SER A 100 -12.42 -2.30 44.01
CA SER A 100 -11.57 -2.48 45.19
C SER A 100 -12.12 -3.45 46.21
N THR A 101 -13.43 -3.71 46.21
CA THR A 101 -14.09 -4.59 47.18
C THR A 101 -13.88 -6.05 46.81
N ASN A 102 -14.03 -6.37 45.52
CA ASN A 102 -13.86 -7.73 45.01
C ASN A 102 -12.46 -7.99 44.40
N HIS A 103 -11.62 -6.96 44.31
CA HIS A 103 -10.30 -6.99 43.67
C HIS A 103 -10.34 -7.42 42.20
N ILE A 104 -11.31 -6.90 41.44
CA ILE A 104 -11.53 -7.24 40.02
C ILE A 104 -11.27 -6.01 39.15
N ALA A 105 -10.47 -6.17 38.10
CA ALA A 105 -10.24 -5.17 37.07
C ALA A 105 -11.04 -5.53 35.81
N TYR A 106 -12.16 -4.85 35.57
CA TYR A 106 -12.95 -4.99 34.35
C TYR A 106 -12.39 -4.07 33.27
N TRP A 107 -12.39 -4.48 32.00
CA TRP A 107 -11.80 -3.67 30.95
C TRP A 107 -12.56 -3.73 29.62
N GLN A 108 -12.40 -2.69 28.81
CA GLN A 108 -12.83 -2.67 27.41
C GLN A 108 -11.92 -1.78 26.57
N VAL A 109 -11.67 -2.17 25.32
CA VAL A 109 -10.93 -1.35 24.35
C VAL A 109 -11.75 -0.14 23.92
N VAL A 110 -11.09 0.99 23.72
CA VAL A 110 -11.75 2.16 23.12
C VAL A 110 -11.60 2.05 21.61
N ASN A 111 -12.72 1.84 20.90
CA ASN A 111 -12.75 1.91 19.43
C ASN A 111 -14.04 2.56 18.94
N THR A 112 -14.03 3.07 17.70
CA THR A 112 -15.16 3.80 17.10
C THR A 112 -16.42 2.96 16.90
N ASP A 113 -16.28 1.64 16.75
CA ASP A 113 -17.38 0.75 16.41
C ASP A 113 -18.28 0.44 17.63
N ILE A 114 -17.70 0.48 18.84
CA ILE A 114 -18.40 0.13 20.07
C ILE A 114 -18.71 1.34 20.96
N VAL A 115 -18.10 2.49 20.68
CA VAL A 115 -18.41 3.75 21.37
C VAL A 115 -19.74 4.31 20.86
N ILE A 116 -20.66 4.58 21.77
CA ILE A 116 -22.00 5.09 21.44
C ILE A 116 -22.07 6.58 21.78
N ASN A 117 -22.21 7.42 20.75
CA ASN A 117 -22.41 8.86 20.94
C ASN A 117 -23.77 9.14 21.60
N THR A 118 -23.79 10.05 22.58
CA THR A 118 -24.99 10.44 23.34
C THR A 118 -25.36 11.93 23.15
N GLY A 119 -24.77 12.59 22.16
CA GLY A 119 -24.93 14.01 21.83
C GLY A 119 -24.09 14.94 22.72
N LYS A 120 -24.14 14.76 24.04
CA LYS A 120 -23.36 15.56 25.01
C LYS A 120 -22.02 14.92 25.42
N GLY A 121 -21.80 13.68 25.01
CA GLY A 121 -20.68 12.84 25.41
C GLY A 121 -20.81 11.48 24.73
N TRP A 122 -20.19 10.46 25.29
CA TRP A 122 -20.28 9.10 24.77
C TRP A 122 -20.39 8.09 25.89
N LYS A 123 -20.78 6.87 25.53
CA LYS A 123 -20.81 5.72 26.46
C LYS A 123 -20.18 4.48 25.84
N LEU A 124 -19.67 3.62 26.69
CA LEU A 124 -19.07 2.33 26.36
C LEU A 124 -19.53 1.28 27.37
N ILE A 125 -19.81 0.08 26.90
CA ILE A 125 -20.19 -1.05 27.76
C ILE A 125 -18.93 -1.85 28.08
N ILE A 126 -18.60 -1.95 29.36
CA ILE A 126 -17.50 -2.76 29.89
C ILE A 126 -18.08 -4.10 30.37
N PRO A 127 -17.86 -5.21 29.65
CA PRO A 127 -18.55 -6.47 29.93
C PRO A 127 -18.16 -7.10 31.27
N PHE A 128 -19.12 -7.71 31.98
CA PHE A 128 -18.86 -8.36 33.28
C PHE A 128 -17.91 -9.56 33.18
N ASN A 129 -17.82 -10.19 32.01
CA ASN A 129 -16.94 -11.32 31.75
C ASN A 129 -15.54 -10.89 31.26
N GLN A 130 -15.30 -9.60 31.02
CA GLN A 130 -14.04 -9.09 30.46
C GLN A 130 -13.17 -8.51 31.58
N LYS A 131 -12.37 -9.38 32.20
CA LYS A 131 -11.52 -9.08 33.36
C LYS A 131 -10.05 -9.18 33.00
N ILE A 132 -9.19 -8.41 33.66
CA ILE A 132 -7.73 -8.57 33.55
C ILE A 132 -7.33 -9.77 34.42
N ASP A 133 -7.27 -10.93 33.77
CA ASP A 133 -6.86 -12.20 34.34
C ASP A 133 -6.39 -13.13 33.21
N LYS A 134 -6.03 -14.36 33.54
CA LYS A 134 -5.46 -15.30 32.56
C LYS A 134 -6.38 -15.58 31.37
N THR A 135 -7.70 -15.40 31.52
CA THR A 135 -8.68 -15.67 30.46
C THR A 135 -8.66 -14.63 29.35
N SER A 136 -8.23 -13.39 29.63
CA SER A 136 -8.18 -12.30 28.65
C SER A 136 -6.81 -12.08 28.02
N GLU A 137 -5.80 -12.87 28.41
CA GLU A 137 -4.42 -12.72 27.94
C GLU A 137 -4.33 -12.72 26.40
N THR A 138 -4.94 -13.70 25.73
CA THR A 138 -4.92 -13.82 24.27
C THR A 138 -5.55 -12.59 23.60
N THR A 139 -6.73 -12.16 24.08
CA THR A 139 -7.44 -11.01 23.52
C THR A 139 -6.67 -9.70 23.70
N LEU A 140 -6.07 -9.49 24.88
CA LEU A 140 -5.23 -8.31 25.14
C LEU A 140 -3.98 -8.31 24.22
N LYS A 141 -3.36 -9.47 23.98
CA LYS A 141 -2.25 -9.60 23.01
C LYS A 141 -2.68 -9.28 21.58
N GLU A 142 -3.90 -9.64 21.18
CA GLU A 142 -4.43 -9.31 19.86
C GLU A 142 -4.68 -7.80 19.71
N ILE A 143 -5.16 -7.13 20.76
CA ILE A 143 -5.38 -5.68 20.78
C ILE A 143 -4.07 -4.91 20.59
N CYS A 144 -2.98 -5.34 21.23
CA CYS A 144 -1.65 -4.81 20.98
C CYS A 144 -1.28 -4.83 19.49
N LYS A 145 -1.78 -5.82 18.75
CA LYS A 145 -1.45 -6.10 17.35
C LYS A 145 -2.44 -5.50 16.35
N SER A 146 -3.63 -5.04 16.73
CA SER A 146 -4.67 -4.68 15.74
C SER A 146 -4.76 -3.18 15.44
N ILE A 147 -4.46 -2.29 16.40
CA ILE A 147 -4.69 -0.84 16.23
C ILE A 147 -3.52 -0.14 15.53
N PHE A 148 -2.31 -0.67 15.61
CA PHE A 148 -1.14 -0.08 14.93
C PHE A 148 -1.14 -0.22 13.40
N TYR A 149 -1.98 -1.08 12.81
CA TYR A 149 -1.68 -1.63 11.49
C TYR A 149 -2.66 -1.22 10.38
N SER A 150 -3.92 -0.91 10.67
CA SER A 150 -4.88 -0.48 9.62
C SER A 150 -4.72 0.99 9.18
N GLU A 151 -4.03 1.83 9.98
CA GLU A 151 -3.89 3.27 9.69
C GLU A 151 -2.52 3.66 9.11
N ILE A 152 -1.53 2.75 9.13
CA ILE A 152 -0.16 3.07 8.71
C ILE A 152 0.17 2.60 7.29
N PHE A 153 -0.60 1.68 6.72
CA PHE A 153 -0.36 1.17 5.36
C PHE A 153 -1.63 0.69 4.66
N GLU A 154 -1.53 0.55 3.34
CA GLU A 154 -2.53 -0.08 2.47
C GLU A 154 -1.84 -1.07 1.52
N ILE A 155 -2.44 -2.25 1.34
CA ILE A 155 -2.00 -3.21 0.33
C ILE A 155 -2.64 -2.83 -1.00
N LEU A 156 -1.86 -2.16 -1.86
CA LEU A 156 -2.34 -1.67 -3.16
C LEU A 156 -2.66 -2.80 -4.14
N SER A 157 -1.89 -3.89 -4.10
CA SER A 157 -2.13 -5.04 -4.96
C SER A 157 -1.49 -6.30 -4.42
N VAL A 158 -2.12 -7.44 -4.63
CA VAL A 158 -1.55 -8.77 -4.44
C VAL A 158 -1.66 -9.55 -5.74
N LYS A 159 -0.56 -10.14 -6.21
CA LYS A 159 -0.54 -10.95 -7.43
C LYS A 159 0.00 -12.34 -7.15
N ASN A 160 -0.65 -13.33 -7.73
CA ASN A 160 -0.14 -14.69 -7.77
C ASN A 160 0.90 -14.79 -8.90
N VAL A 161 2.15 -15.08 -8.52
CA VAL A 161 3.30 -15.26 -9.43
C VAL A 161 3.89 -16.66 -9.31
N SER A 162 3.04 -17.62 -8.97
CA SER A 162 3.43 -19.03 -8.82
C SER A 162 3.99 -19.57 -10.14
N HIS A 163 5.10 -20.29 -10.05
CA HIS A 163 5.73 -20.95 -11.18
C HIS A 163 6.23 -22.33 -10.74
N ALA A 164 6.12 -23.33 -11.62
CA ALA A 164 6.35 -24.73 -11.28
C ALA A 164 5.46 -25.15 -10.07
N LYS A 165 6.02 -25.90 -9.11
CA LYS A 165 5.28 -26.44 -7.96
C LYS A 165 5.23 -25.53 -6.73
N ALA A 166 5.78 -24.31 -6.81
CA ALA A 166 5.88 -23.41 -5.68
C ALA A 166 4.86 -22.28 -5.75
N LYS A 167 4.09 -22.11 -4.67
CA LYS A 167 3.09 -21.04 -4.51
C LYS A 167 3.77 -19.74 -4.12
N ARG A 168 3.71 -18.74 -5.00
CA ARG A 168 4.41 -17.47 -4.82
C ARG A 168 3.45 -16.28 -4.96
N TYR A 169 3.61 -15.32 -4.07
CA TYR A 169 2.83 -14.09 -4.08
C TYR A 169 3.75 -12.89 -4.07
N THR A 170 3.32 -11.84 -4.75
CA THR A 170 3.94 -10.52 -4.64
C THR A 170 2.88 -9.50 -4.24
N ALA A 171 3.25 -8.56 -3.38
CA ALA A 171 2.38 -7.47 -2.98
C ALA A 171 3.09 -6.11 -3.04
N ASN A 172 2.36 -5.10 -3.49
CA ASN A 172 2.77 -3.70 -3.41
C ASN A 172 2.06 -3.06 -2.22
N ILE A 173 2.81 -2.41 -1.35
CA ILE A 173 2.32 -1.86 -0.09
C ILE A 173 2.66 -0.37 -0.06
N LEU A 174 1.66 0.48 0.17
CA LEU A 174 1.87 1.90 0.44
C LEU A 174 1.88 2.11 1.95
N VAL A 175 2.94 2.72 2.48
CA VAL A 175 3.03 3.13 3.87
C VAL A 175 2.79 4.64 3.93
N TYR A 176 1.83 5.06 4.76
CA TYR A 176 1.40 6.45 4.86
C TYR A 176 2.27 7.26 5.81
N GLY A 177 2.58 8.51 5.42
CA GLY A 177 3.29 9.48 6.25
C GLY A 177 4.78 9.20 6.38
N GLN A 178 5.48 10.06 7.14
CA GLN A 178 6.87 9.80 7.48
C GLN A 178 6.94 8.73 8.56
N ARG A 179 7.49 7.57 8.20
CA ARG A 179 7.61 6.41 9.08
C ARG A 179 9.07 6.03 9.29
N SER A 180 9.36 5.54 10.49
CA SER A 180 10.68 5.01 10.79
C SER A 180 10.90 3.68 10.06
N LYS A 181 12.17 3.25 9.95
CA LYS A 181 12.48 1.90 9.44
C LYS A 181 11.82 0.81 10.28
N ALA A 182 11.69 1.01 11.58
CA ALA A 182 11.05 0.06 12.49
C ALA A 182 9.56 -0.11 12.17
N ASP A 183 8.85 1.00 11.90
CA ASP A 183 7.43 0.95 11.50
C ASP A 183 7.26 0.14 10.20
N ILE A 184 8.10 0.41 9.20
CA ILE A 184 8.07 -0.30 7.91
C ILE A 184 8.38 -1.79 8.10
N ILE A 185 9.33 -2.15 8.97
CA ILE A 185 9.64 -3.55 9.31
C ILE A 185 8.43 -4.24 9.96
N SER A 186 7.73 -3.57 10.86
CA SER A 186 6.50 -4.09 11.47
C SER A 186 5.41 -4.35 10.44
N VAL A 187 5.23 -3.43 9.47
CA VAL A 187 4.33 -3.64 8.33
C VAL A 187 4.74 -4.87 7.51
N ILE A 188 6.02 -5.00 7.16
CA ILE A 188 6.54 -6.14 6.38
C ILE A 188 6.24 -7.47 7.07
N ARG A 189 6.55 -7.58 8.37
CA ARG A 189 6.30 -8.80 9.16
C ARG A 189 4.82 -9.15 9.19
N GLN A 190 3.97 -8.16 9.47
CA GLN A 190 2.53 -8.35 9.56
C GLN A 190 1.93 -8.79 8.22
N VAL A 191 2.22 -8.07 7.12
CA VAL A 191 1.67 -8.42 5.80
C VAL A 191 2.20 -9.78 5.32
N THR A 192 3.45 -10.11 5.61
CA THR A 192 3.98 -11.45 5.33
C THR A 192 3.15 -12.50 6.05
N LYS A 193 2.93 -12.34 7.36
CA LYS A 193 2.11 -13.25 8.17
C LYS A 193 0.67 -13.37 7.63
N ASP A 194 0.05 -12.25 7.26
CA ASP A 194 -1.30 -12.25 6.69
C ASP A 194 -1.35 -13.01 5.37
N LEU A 195 -0.37 -12.82 4.49
CA LEU A 195 -0.30 -13.55 3.21
C LEU A 195 0.09 -15.03 3.36
N THR A 196 0.66 -15.43 4.50
CA THR A 196 0.80 -16.85 4.89
C THR A 196 -0.49 -17.46 5.48
N SER A 197 -1.53 -16.66 5.71
CA SER A 197 -2.79 -17.13 6.27
C SER A 197 -3.73 -17.71 5.19
N PRO A 198 -4.47 -18.81 5.50
CA PRO A 198 -5.50 -19.41 4.65
C PRO A 198 -6.53 -18.45 4.04
N LYS A 199 -6.78 -17.31 4.70
CA LYS A 199 -7.81 -16.34 4.33
C LYS A 199 -7.56 -15.64 2.98
N TYR A 200 -6.32 -15.58 2.50
CA TYR A 200 -5.97 -14.88 1.26
C TYR A 200 -5.88 -15.80 0.03
N TYR A 201 -6.25 -17.08 0.16
CA TYR A 201 -6.09 -18.05 -0.92
C TYR A 201 -7.41 -18.34 -1.65
N ILE A 202 -7.38 -18.20 -2.99
CA ILE A 202 -8.41 -18.74 -3.89
C ILE A 202 -8.27 -20.28 -4.04
N THR A 203 -7.10 -20.83 -3.73
CA THR A 203 -6.79 -22.28 -3.81
C THR A 203 -6.21 -22.77 -2.48
N ASN A 204 -6.63 -23.93 -1.98
CA ASN A 204 -6.33 -24.53 -0.65
C ASN A 204 -4.85 -24.76 -0.24
N SER A 205 -3.85 -24.11 -0.85
CA SER A 205 -2.43 -24.30 -0.54
C SER A 205 -1.78 -23.00 -0.03
N PRO A 206 -1.03 -23.06 1.08
CA PRO A 206 -0.38 -21.89 1.66
C PRO A 206 0.71 -21.30 0.75
N ALA A 207 0.98 -20.01 0.91
CA ALA A 207 2.10 -19.34 0.27
C ALA A 207 3.43 -19.96 0.73
N GLN A 208 4.35 -20.18 -0.21
CA GLN A 208 5.69 -20.70 0.08
C GLN A 208 6.78 -19.66 -0.19
N VAL A 209 6.47 -18.64 -0.97
CA VAL A 209 7.34 -17.49 -1.21
C VAL A 209 6.49 -16.22 -1.26
N ILE A 210 6.92 -15.19 -0.56
CA ILE A 210 6.28 -13.87 -0.55
C ILE A 210 7.32 -12.80 -0.87
N TYR A 211 6.98 -11.91 -1.80
CA TYR A 211 7.75 -10.71 -2.14
C TYR A 211 6.93 -9.47 -1.82
N LEU A 212 7.44 -8.58 -0.97
CA LEU A 212 6.76 -7.31 -0.69
C LEU A 212 7.60 -6.14 -1.23
N PHE A 213 6.93 -5.21 -1.91
CA PHE A 213 7.53 -3.96 -2.35
C PHE A 213 6.86 -2.81 -1.60
N ILE A 214 7.65 -2.09 -0.81
CA ILE A 214 7.17 -1.03 0.07
C ILE A 214 7.42 0.32 -0.58
N TYR A 215 6.37 1.12 -0.67
CA TYR A 215 6.36 2.47 -1.22
C TYR A 215 5.92 3.44 -0.13
N ILE A 216 6.44 4.67 -0.16
CA ILE A 216 6.02 5.76 0.74
C ILE A 216 5.32 6.91 0.00
N GLY A 217 5.08 6.73 -1.31
CA GLY A 217 4.37 7.66 -2.16
C GLY A 217 3.69 6.93 -3.32
N LEU A 218 2.50 7.39 -3.72
CA LEU A 218 1.76 6.81 -4.84
C LEU A 218 2.48 6.96 -6.18
N GLU A 219 3.24 8.04 -6.37
CA GLU A 219 4.04 8.24 -7.58
C GLU A 219 5.16 7.20 -7.71
N ASP A 220 5.76 6.80 -6.59
CA ASP A 220 6.84 5.79 -6.57
C ASP A 220 6.37 4.42 -7.04
N VAL A 221 5.09 4.09 -6.81
CA VAL A 221 4.46 2.84 -7.28
C VAL A 221 4.47 2.75 -8.81
N LYS A 222 4.37 3.88 -9.52
CA LYS A 222 4.27 3.90 -10.99
C LYS A 222 5.58 3.50 -11.66
N ILE A 223 6.68 3.92 -11.06
CA ILE A 223 8.04 3.75 -11.54
C ILE A 223 8.76 2.60 -10.82
N ALA A 224 8.04 1.85 -9.99
CA ALA A 224 8.57 0.78 -9.15
C ALA A 224 9.76 1.23 -8.27
N ASN A 225 9.73 2.48 -7.78
CA ASN A 225 10.76 3.06 -6.90
C ASN A 225 10.44 2.75 -5.43
N TRP A 226 10.49 1.48 -5.05
CA TRP A 226 10.26 1.06 -3.67
C TRP A 226 11.39 1.55 -2.75
N ILE A 227 11.05 1.89 -1.50
CA ILE A 227 12.03 2.24 -0.46
C ILE A 227 12.63 0.97 0.17
N CYS A 228 11.84 -0.09 0.24
CA CYS A 228 12.22 -1.39 0.78
C CYS A 228 11.57 -2.51 -0.03
N HIS A 229 12.34 -3.58 -0.25
CA HIS A 229 11.88 -4.84 -0.80
C HIS A 229 12.10 -5.93 0.24
N SER A 230 11.16 -6.86 0.40
CA SER A 230 11.33 -8.00 1.30
C SER A 230 11.02 -9.33 0.64
N GLN A 231 11.69 -10.37 1.10
CA GLN A 231 11.51 -11.73 0.65
C GLN A 231 11.37 -12.67 1.85
N TRP A 232 10.32 -13.49 1.83
CA TRP A 232 10.14 -14.60 2.74
C TRP A 232 10.03 -15.91 1.96
N ILE A 233 10.67 -16.97 2.45
CA ILE A 233 10.66 -18.29 1.83
C ILE A 233 10.41 -19.33 2.91
N ASP A 234 9.36 -20.14 2.75
CA ASP A 234 9.06 -21.27 3.64
C ASP A 234 10.29 -22.19 3.73
N GLU A 235 10.75 -22.48 4.94
CA GLU A 235 11.87 -23.37 5.20
C GLU A 235 11.65 -24.78 4.63
N LYS A 236 10.38 -25.21 4.52
CA LYS A 236 9.99 -26.52 3.98
C LYS A 236 9.97 -26.55 2.45
N LEU A 237 10.18 -25.42 1.77
CA LEU A 237 10.23 -25.38 0.32
C LEU A 237 11.47 -26.13 -0.19
N ASP A 238 11.23 -27.16 -1.00
CA ASP A 238 12.26 -27.95 -1.67
C ASP A 238 13.29 -27.04 -2.37
N SER A 239 14.56 -27.31 -2.10
CA SER A 239 15.72 -26.61 -2.64
C SER A 239 15.65 -26.33 -4.15
N HIS A 240 15.08 -27.24 -4.94
CA HIS A 240 14.98 -27.09 -6.40
C HIS A 240 14.01 -25.97 -6.81
N PHE A 241 13.04 -25.63 -5.96
CA PHE A 241 12.07 -24.56 -6.21
C PHE A 241 12.35 -23.27 -5.43
N ARG A 242 13.43 -23.22 -4.65
CA ARG A 242 13.81 -22.02 -3.89
C ARG A 242 14.32 -20.93 -4.85
N PRO A 243 13.76 -19.72 -4.78
CA PRO A 243 14.29 -18.60 -5.54
C PRO A 243 15.66 -18.15 -5.00
N MET A 244 16.37 -17.35 -5.79
CA MET A 244 17.57 -16.65 -5.34
C MET A 244 17.23 -15.71 -4.19
N LEU A 245 18.09 -15.68 -3.17
CA LEU A 245 17.97 -14.77 -2.05
C LEU A 245 18.30 -13.35 -2.49
N ILE A 246 17.53 -12.39 -1.99
CA ILE A 246 17.83 -10.97 -2.17
C ILE A 246 18.99 -10.55 -1.27
N GLU A 247 19.70 -9.49 -1.65
CA GLU A 247 20.74 -8.89 -0.80
C GLU A 247 20.06 -8.08 0.30
N GLY A 248 20.16 -8.50 1.56
CA GLY A 248 19.43 -7.83 2.63
C GLY A 248 19.78 -8.32 4.02
N VAL A 249 19.07 -7.76 5.00
CA VAL A 249 19.22 -8.10 6.42
C VAL A 249 18.02 -8.95 6.85
N ASP A 250 18.28 -10.00 7.62
CA ASP A 250 17.23 -10.76 8.28
C ASP A 250 16.56 -9.89 9.36
N ILE A 251 15.27 -9.64 9.18
CA ILE A 251 14.44 -8.85 10.09
C ILE A 251 13.55 -9.76 10.93
N GLY A 252 13.91 -11.02 11.17
CA GLY A 252 13.13 -11.99 11.95
C GLY A 252 12.11 -12.76 11.11
N ASP A 253 11.67 -13.91 11.65
CA ASP A 253 10.71 -14.83 11.03
C ASP A 253 11.15 -15.37 9.64
N GLY A 254 12.46 -15.36 9.37
CA GLY A 254 13.02 -15.77 8.08
C GLY A 254 12.75 -14.77 6.94
N ILE A 255 12.44 -13.51 7.28
CA ILE A 255 12.16 -12.45 6.33
C ILE A 255 13.44 -11.66 6.07
N ILE A 256 13.89 -11.61 4.83
CA ILE A 256 15.00 -10.77 4.39
C ILE A 256 14.46 -9.44 3.88
N SER A 257 15.06 -8.33 4.30
CA SER A 257 14.69 -6.97 3.90
C SER A 257 15.88 -6.24 3.26
N GLU A 258 15.65 -5.71 2.06
CA GLU A 258 16.58 -4.93 1.25
C GLU A 258 16.10 -3.46 1.19
N TRP A 259 16.97 -2.53 1.58
CA TRP A 259 16.67 -1.09 1.54
C TRP A 259 17.34 -0.43 0.34
N SER A 260 16.56 0.33 -0.44
CA SER A 260 17.09 1.02 -1.62
C SER A 260 18.00 2.19 -1.21
N ASN A 261 19.25 2.15 -1.66
CA ASN A 261 20.22 3.25 -1.47
C ASN A 261 20.06 4.39 -2.48
N LYS A 262 19.23 4.21 -3.52
CA LYS A 262 18.99 5.21 -4.59
C LYS A 262 17.58 5.79 -4.53
N TYR A 263 16.78 5.42 -3.54
CA TYR A 263 15.38 5.83 -3.45
C TYR A 263 15.20 7.35 -3.54
N GLU A 264 16.01 8.11 -2.78
CA GLU A 264 15.94 9.58 -2.77
C GLU A 264 16.34 10.18 -4.12
N ASP A 265 17.40 9.66 -4.76
CA ASP A 265 17.87 10.12 -6.07
C ASP A 265 16.77 9.96 -7.12
N TRP A 266 16.15 8.78 -7.19
CA TRP A 266 15.06 8.49 -8.12
C TRP A 266 13.81 9.32 -7.82
N SER A 267 13.40 9.42 -6.55
CA SER A 267 12.23 10.20 -6.15
C SER A 267 12.40 11.68 -6.52
N ASN A 268 13.59 12.24 -6.28
CA ASN A 268 13.91 13.62 -6.61
C ASN A 268 14.00 13.86 -8.12
N TRP A 269 14.60 12.93 -8.88
CA TRP A 269 14.71 13.05 -10.32
C TRP A 269 13.34 13.02 -10.99
N PHE A 270 12.49 12.04 -10.64
CA PHE A 270 11.15 11.95 -11.22
C PHE A 270 10.29 13.16 -10.88
N LYS A 271 10.28 13.62 -9.61
CA LYS A 271 9.49 14.80 -9.19
C LYS A 271 9.84 16.09 -9.94
N LYS A 272 11.08 16.24 -10.39
CA LYS A 272 11.53 17.46 -11.10
C LYS A 272 10.93 17.61 -12.49
N ASP A 273 10.48 16.52 -13.11
CA ASP A 273 10.02 16.51 -14.49
C ASP A 273 8.55 16.05 -14.63
N ILE A 274 7.79 16.02 -13.53
CA ILE A 274 6.35 15.76 -13.58
C ILE A 274 5.65 16.99 -14.19
N THR A 275 4.96 16.77 -15.30
CA THR A 275 4.08 17.76 -15.92
C THR A 275 2.63 17.58 -15.46
N THR A 276 1.86 18.66 -15.47
CA THR A 276 0.43 18.59 -15.13
C THR A 276 -0.36 17.89 -16.23
N LYS A 277 -1.52 17.29 -15.88
CA LYS A 277 -2.44 16.71 -16.87
C LYS A 277 -2.73 17.67 -18.02
N GLN A 278 -3.06 18.92 -17.70
CA GLN A 278 -3.34 19.93 -18.71
C GLN A 278 -2.15 20.12 -19.67
N LYS A 279 -0.95 20.37 -19.14
CA LYS A 279 0.25 20.57 -19.96
C LYS A 279 0.65 19.32 -20.77
N PHE A 280 0.44 18.14 -20.21
CA PHE A 280 0.68 16.87 -20.91
C PHE A 280 -0.26 16.76 -22.11
N LEU A 281 -1.58 16.94 -21.89
CA LEU A 281 -2.59 16.83 -22.93
C LEU A 281 -2.45 17.91 -24.02
N GLU A 282 -2.11 19.15 -23.64
CA GLU A 282 -1.82 20.24 -24.58
C GLU A 282 -0.68 19.89 -25.55
N LYS A 283 0.30 19.08 -25.11
CA LYS A 283 1.40 18.60 -25.96
C LYS A 283 1.04 17.34 -26.75
N THR A 284 0.34 16.37 -26.14
CA THR A 284 0.08 15.06 -26.78
C THR A 284 -1.03 15.10 -27.80
N ILE A 285 -2.14 15.82 -27.54
CA ILE A 285 -3.32 15.83 -28.44
C ILE A 285 -2.94 16.30 -29.86
N PRO A 286 -2.20 17.42 -30.04
CA PRO A 286 -1.80 17.84 -31.37
C PRO A 286 -0.90 16.83 -32.10
N ILE A 287 -0.09 16.05 -31.38
CA ILE A 287 0.74 15.00 -31.95
C ILE A 287 -0.15 13.84 -32.42
N ILE A 288 -1.13 13.43 -31.61
CA ILE A 288 -2.09 12.38 -31.95
C ILE A 288 -2.86 12.73 -33.22
N ASP A 289 -3.39 13.96 -33.32
CA ASP A 289 -4.16 14.40 -34.49
C ASP A 289 -3.33 14.37 -35.77
N LYS A 290 -2.06 14.81 -35.70
CA LYS A 290 -1.13 14.74 -36.83
C LYS A 290 -0.87 13.30 -37.26
N ILE A 291 -0.65 12.39 -36.31
CA ILE A 291 -0.38 10.98 -36.62
C ILE A 291 -1.60 10.30 -37.23
N LYS A 292 -2.80 10.55 -36.70
CA LYS A 292 -4.04 10.03 -37.27
C LYS A 292 -4.15 10.40 -38.75
N LYS A 293 -3.91 11.67 -39.06
CA LYS A 293 -3.93 12.17 -40.44
C LYS A 293 -2.86 11.49 -41.31
N ILE A 294 -1.61 11.43 -40.86
CA ILE A 294 -0.52 10.80 -41.63
C ILE A 294 -0.79 9.32 -41.88
N VAL A 295 -1.24 8.57 -40.87
CA VAL A 295 -1.51 7.13 -41.01
C VAL A 295 -2.72 6.87 -41.91
N GLU A 296 -3.71 7.75 -41.91
CA GLU A 296 -4.82 7.70 -42.89
C GLU A 296 -4.30 7.90 -44.32
N GLU A 297 -3.46 8.91 -44.55
CA GLU A 297 -2.84 9.16 -45.86
C GLU A 297 -1.97 7.98 -46.32
N ILE A 298 -1.19 7.37 -45.42
CA ILE A 298 -0.44 6.14 -45.69
C ILE A 298 -1.39 5.00 -46.06
N SER A 299 -2.47 4.81 -45.32
CA SER A 299 -3.44 3.75 -45.57
C SER A 299 -4.07 3.88 -46.96
N GLN A 300 -4.43 5.10 -47.36
CA GLN A 300 -4.93 5.40 -48.71
C GLN A 300 -3.86 5.13 -49.79
N LEU A 301 -2.60 5.50 -49.53
CA LEU A 301 -1.49 5.24 -50.44
C LEU A 301 -1.24 3.73 -50.64
N VAL A 302 -1.31 2.96 -49.55
CA VAL A 302 -1.17 1.49 -49.59
C VAL A 302 -2.28 0.86 -50.43
N LEU A 303 -3.53 1.30 -50.28
CA LEU A 303 -4.64 0.84 -51.12
C LEU A 303 -4.43 1.18 -52.60
N TYR A 304 -3.89 2.36 -52.90
CA TYR A 304 -3.60 2.77 -54.27
C TYR A 304 -2.48 1.92 -54.89
N TYR A 305 -1.47 1.56 -54.10
CA TYR A 305 -0.38 0.67 -54.51
C TYR A 305 -0.86 -0.77 -54.71
N ASP A 306 -1.63 -1.33 -53.77
CA ASP A 306 -2.23 -2.68 -53.89
C ASP A 306 -3.09 -2.82 -55.16
N ASN A 307 -3.83 -1.77 -55.51
CA ASN A 307 -4.65 -1.69 -56.72
C ASN A 307 -3.85 -1.38 -58.00
N LYS A 308 -2.52 -1.37 -57.94
CA LYS A 308 -1.60 -1.09 -59.06
C LYS A 308 -1.79 0.28 -59.72
N ASN A 309 -2.34 1.25 -58.98
CA ASN A 309 -2.57 2.61 -59.48
C ASN A 309 -1.35 3.55 -59.32
N ILE A 310 -0.29 3.09 -58.66
CA ILE A 310 0.97 3.83 -58.51
C ILE A 310 2.16 2.88 -58.64
N TYR A 311 3.20 3.32 -59.35
CA TYR A 311 4.45 2.57 -59.48
C TYR A 311 5.22 2.55 -58.15
N TYR A 312 5.97 1.47 -57.93
CA TYR A 312 6.75 1.24 -56.72
C TYR A 312 7.69 2.40 -56.37
N GLU A 313 8.39 2.97 -57.36
CA GLU A 313 9.30 4.10 -57.16
C GLU A 313 8.61 5.32 -56.56
N ASN A 314 7.40 5.63 -57.03
CA ASN A 314 6.59 6.74 -56.52
C ASN A 314 5.99 6.44 -55.15
N PHE A 315 5.64 5.17 -54.88
CA PHE A 315 5.22 4.72 -53.56
C PHE A 315 6.35 4.91 -52.53
N ILE A 316 7.57 4.45 -52.84
CA ILE A 316 8.73 4.58 -51.97
C ILE A 316 9.05 6.05 -51.68
N LYS A 317 9.04 6.91 -52.71
CA LYS A 317 9.31 8.35 -52.52
C LYS A 317 8.34 8.99 -51.52
N LYS A 318 7.05 8.60 -51.56
CA LYS A 318 6.05 9.07 -50.59
C LYS A 318 6.28 8.48 -49.20
N MET A 319 6.56 7.18 -49.09
CA MET A 319 6.84 6.53 -47.80
C MET A 319 8.07 7.10 -47.09
N VAL A 320 9.11 7.50 -47.84
CA VAL A 320 10.30 8.18 -47.29
C VAL A 320 9.93 9.55 -46.70
N ASN A 321 9.03 10.31 -47.33
CA ASN A 321 8.58 11.58 -46.77
C ASN A 321 7.82 11.38 -45.46
N PHE A 322 6.91 10.39 -45.42
CA PHE A 322 6.20 10.05 -44.19
C PHE A 322 7.13 9.56 -43.09
N GLU A 323 8.21 8.86 -43.42
CA GLU A 323 9.23 8.44 -42.46
C GLU A 323 9.89 9.61 -41.75
N ILE A 324 10.23 10.67 -42.49
CA ILE A 324 10.80 11.90 -41.92
C ILE A 324 9.79 12.57 -40.97
N GLU A 325 8.53 12.69 -41.39
CA GLU A 325 7.47 13.31 -40.59
C GLU A 325 7.18 12.54 -39.29
N LEU A 326 7.02 11.21 -39.38
CA LEU A 326 6.74 10.37 -38.22
C LEU A 326 7.94 10.25 -37.28
N THR A 327 9.17 10.28 -37.80
CA THR A 327 10.38 10.32 -36.97
C THR A 327 10.46 11.63 -36.18
N ALA A 328 10.14 12.77 -36.81
CA ALA A 328 10.11 14.05 -36.11
C ALA A 328 9.05 14.07 -34.98
N LEU A 329 7.87 13.50 -35.22
CA LEU A 329 6.82 13.36 -34.19
C LEU A 329 7.23 12.39 -33.08
N TYR A 330 7.89 11.28 -33.42
CA TYR A 330 8.45 10.33 -32.44
C TYR A 330 9.43 11.04 -31.49
N HIS A 331 10.36 11.83 -32.01
CA HIS A 331 11.27 12.60 -31.17
C HIS A 331 10.56 13.65 -30.31
N GLN A 332 9.57 14.37 -30.86
CA GLN A 332 8.75 15.30 -30.07
C GLN A 332 8.03 14.60 -28.92
N SER A 333 7.58 13.36 -29.12
CA SER A 333 6.87 12.61 -28.09
C SER A 333 7.74 12.28 -26.87
N ILE A 334 9.06 12.15 -27.04
CA ILE A 334 9.99 11.83 -25.94
C ILE A 334 10.26 13.06 -25.06
N ASP A 335 10.08 14.28 -25.58
CA ASP A 335 10.41 15.55 -24.90
C ASP A 335 9.19 16.22 -24.21
N ILE A 336 8.19 15.42 -23.84
CA ILE A 336 6.94 15.94 -23.25
C ILE A 336 7.08 16.17 -21.74
N GLY A 337 7.92 15.37 -21.06
CA GLY A 337 8.05 15.29 -19.60
C GLY A 337 7.25 14.11 -19.01
N ASN A 338 7.42 13.85 -17.71
CA ASN A 338 6.75 12.74 -17.03
C ASN A 338 5.28 13.04 -16.74
N PRO A 339 4.33 12.14 -17.07
CA PRO A 339 2.90 12.37 -16.85
C PRO A 339 2.51 12.29 -15.36
N ALA A 340 1.57 13.14 -14.93
CA ALA A 340 0.90 13.04 -13.63
C ALA A 340 0.23 11.66 -13.41
N LEU A 341 -0.05 11.27 -12.16
CA LEU A 341 -0.65 9.95 -11.80
C LEU A 341 -1.87 9.58 -12.62
N GLU A 342 -2.82 10.49 -12.69
CA GLU A 342 -4.05 10.32 -13.46
C GLU A 342 -3.82 10.04 -14.96
N CYS A 343 -2.72 10.52 -15.55
CA CYS A 343 -2.43 10.36 -16.98
C CYS A 343 -1.63 9.08 -17.32
N LYS A 344 -1.31 8.23 -16.34
CA LYS A 344 -0.38 7.10 -16.53
C LYS A 344 -0.79 6.17 -17.67
N ASP A 345 -2.04 5.69 -17.65
CA ASP A 345 -2.50 4.70 -18.61
C ASP A 345 -2.62 5.30 -20.01
N PHE A 346 -3.14 6.53 -20.11
CA PHE A 346 -3.15 7.30 -21.35
C PHE A 346 -1.73 7.50 -21.92
N ALA A 347 -0.77 7.91 -21.10
CA ALA A 347 0.61 8.12 -21.53
C ALA A 347 1.26 6.84 -22.06
N GLN A 348 1.03 5.70 -21.40
CA GLN A 348 1.51 4.41 -21.88
C GLN A 348 0.93 4.07 -23.26
N ARG A 349 -0.38 4.29 -23.46
CA ARG A 349 -1.01 4.08 -24.78
C ARG A 349 -0.47 5.05 -25.82
N PHE A 350 -0.24 6.30 -25.43
CA PHE A 350 0.30 7.33 -26.33
C PHE A 350 1.66 6.90 -26.87
N TYR A 351 2.60 6.51 -26.00
CA TYR A 351 3.92 6.03 -26.43
C TYR A 351 3.86 4.77 -27.29
N ASN A 352 2.94 3.85 -27.02
CA ASN A 352 2.73 2.67 -27.87
C ASN A 352 2.24 3.08 -29.26
N VAL A 353 1.25 3.98 -29.35
CA VAL A 353 0.75 4.53 -30.63
C VAL A 353 1.86 5.21 -31.40
N MET A 354 2.69 6.02 -30.74
CA MET A 354 3.88 6.65 -31.34
C MET A 354 4.84 5.61 -31.93
N ALA A 355 5.16 4.58 -31.17
CA ALA A 355 6.07 3.52 -31.60
C ALA A 355 5.50 2.73 -32.80
N TYR A 356 4.23 2.34 -32.75
CA TYR A 356 3.61 1.63 -33.87
C TYR A 356 3.48 2.51 -35.12
N ALA A 357 3.12 3.78 -34.97
CA ALA A 357 3.08 4.72 -36.09
C ALA A 357 4.46 4.87 -36.74
N HIS A 358 5.51 5.07 -35.93
CA HIS A 358 6.89 5.15 -36.43
C HIS A 358 7.30 3.86 -37.17
N ASN A 359 6.97 2.69 -36.62
CA ASN A 359 7.27 1.39 -37.23
C ASN A 359 6.60 1.17 -38.60
N ILE A 360 5.49 1.85 -38.91
CA ILE A 360 4.88 1.80 -40.26
C ILE A 360 5.89 2.26 -41.32
N THR A 361 6.67 3.29 -41.00
CA THR A 361 7.57 3.95 -41.97
C THR A 361 9.05 3.61 -41.75
N LEU A 362 9.41 3.06 -40.59
CA LEU A 362 10.77 2.62 -40.26
C LEU A 362 11.46 1.77 -41.36
N PRO A 363 10.78 0.83 -42.06
CA PRO A 363 11.40 0.07 -43.15
C PRO A 363 11.80 0.91 -44.37
N PHE A 364 11.31 2.15 -44.47
CA PHE A 364 11.60 3.11 -45.54
C PHE A 364 12.61 4.17 -45.14
N SER A 365 13.14 4.12 -43.91
CA SER A 365 14.27 4.94 -43.48
C SER A 365 15.51 4.66 -44.35
N GLN A 366 16.50 5.57 -44.31
CA GLN A 366 17.76 5.37 -45.03
C GLN A 366 18.42 4.01 -44.72
N GLN A 367 18.34 3.58 -43.45
CA GLN A 367 18.85 2.28 -43.02
C GLN A 367 17.89 1.15 -43.40
N GLY A 368 16.58 1.36 -43.27
CA GLY A 368 15.57 0.36 -43.62
C GLY A 368 15.62 -0.06 -45.09
N LEU A 369 15.82 0.90 -46.00
CA LEU A 369 15.97 0.65 -47.43
C LEU A 369 17.19 -0.24 -47.76
N LYS A 370 18.24 -0.19 -46.93
CA LYS A 370 19.43 -1.05 -47.04
C LYS A 370 19.26 -2.41 -46.37
N THR A 371 18.41 -2.48 -45.34
CA THR A 371 18.29 -3.64 -44.45
C THR A 371 17.28 -4.67 -44.96
N TRP A 372 16.09 -4.23 -45.37
CA TRP A 372 15.00 -5.11 -45.77
C TRP A 372 14.76 -5.03 -47.27
N ASN A 373 14.45 -6.15 -47.92
CA ASN A 373 13.99 -6.15 -49.31
C ASN A 373 12.53 -5.62 -49.41
N GLU A 374 12.05 -5.41 -50.64
CA GLU A 374 10.70 -4.88 -50.90
C GLU A 374 9.59 -5.65 -50.17
N HIS A 375 9.60 -6.99 -50.29
CA HIS A 375 8.58 -7.84 -49.69
C HIS A 375 8.55 -7.70 -48.16
N ASN A 376 9.72 -7.73 -47.52
CA ASN A 376 9.86 -7.59 -46.07
C ASN A 376 9.43 -6.20 -45.59
N ARG A 377 9.82 -5.13 -46.30
CA ARG A 377 9.39 -3.76 -45.97
C ARG A 377 7.87 -3.66 -45.98
N TYR A 378 7.25 -4.20 -47.03
CA TYR A 378 5.81 -4.16 -47.19
C TYR A 378 5.07 -4.94 -46.11
N HIS A 379 5.59 -6.12 -45.74
CA HIS A 379 5.04 -6.95 -44.67
C HIS A 379 5.11 -6.24 -43.31
N ILE A 380 6.28 -5.74 -42.93
CA ILE A 380 6.49 -5.04 -41.63
C ILE A 380 5.58 -3.81 -41.52
N MET A 381 5.47 -3.03 -42.60
CA MET A 381 4.58 -1.87 -42.68
C MET A 381 3.12 -2.28 -42.45
N LYS A 382 2.61 -3.30 -43.17
CA LYS A 382 1.21 -3.74 -43.05
C LYS A 382 0.89 -4.27 -41.66
N ASP A 383 1.80 -4.99 -41.02
CA ASP A 383 1.59 -5.44 -39.64
C ASP A 383 1.60 -4.28 -38.65
N SER A 384 2.52 -3.32 -38.82
CA SER A 384 2.57 -2.12 -37.98
C SER A 384 1.31 -1.25 -38.12
N ILE A 385 0.68 -1.20 -39.30
CA ILE A 385 -0.62 -0.54 -39.50
C ILE A 385 -1.71 -1.22 -38.65
N LYS A 386 -1.76 -2.56 -38.62
CA LYS A 386 -2.73 -3.30 -37.78
C LYS A 386 -2.48 -3.06 -36.29
N ASP A 387 -1.22 -3.03 -35.87
CA ASP A 387 -0.86 -2.75 -34.48
C ASP A 387 -1.29 -1.33 -34.07
N TYR A 388 -1.00 -0.34 -34.92
CA TYR A 388 -1.45 1.03 -34.74
C TYR A 388 -2.97 1.13 -34.64
N GLN A 389 -3.71 0.50 -35.56
CA GLN A 389 -5.18 0.53 -35.57
C GLN A 389 -5.80 -0.06 -34.30
N ARG A 390 -5.16 -1.08 -33.71
CA ARG A 390 -5.62 -1.64 -32.43
C ARG A 390 -5.30 -0.73 -31.26
N GLU A 391 -4.11 -0.13 -31.26
CA GLU A 391 -3.65 0.67 -30.13
C GLU A 391 -4.29 2.06 -30.10
N ILE A 392 -4.64 2.65 -31.25
CA ILE A 392 -5.31 3.96 -31.30
C ILE A 392 -6.69 3.94 -30.64
N LEU A 393 -7.44 2.84 -30.79
CA LEU A 393 -8.73 2.66 -30.12
C LEU A 393 -8.58 2.59 -28.59
N ARG A 394 -7.50 1.96 -28.12
CA ARG A 394 -7.18 1.91 -26.68
C ARG A 394 -6.75 3.27 -26.16
N LEU A 395 -6.00 4.03 -26.95
CA LEU A 395 -5.62 5.40 -26.60
C LEU A 395 -6.85 6.29 -26.45
N GLU A 396 -7.81 6.22 -27.39
CA GLU A 396 -9.07 6.97 -27.33
C GLU A 396 -9.87 6.61 -26.08
N TYR A 397 -9.97 5.33 -25.76
CA TYR A 397 -10.63 4.88 -24.53
C TYR A 397 -9.96 5.41 -23.25
N GLU A 398 -8.62 5.44 -23.19
CA GLU A 398 -7.92 6.02 -22.03
C GLU A 398 -8.08 7.55 -21.97
N LEU A 399 -8.20 8.22 -23.12
CA LEU A 399 -8.45 9.67 -23.17
C LEU A 399 -9.84 10.02 -22.62
N GLU A 400 -10.86 9.20 -22.84
CA GLU A 400 -12.22 9.43 -22.32
C GLU A 400 -12.31 9.34 -20.78
N LYS A 401 -11.34 8.69 -20.11
CA LYS A 401 -11.29 8.60 -18.65
C LYS A 401 -10.67 9.83 -17.99
N LEU A 402 -9.98 10.66 -18.78
CA LEU A 402 -9.34 11.89 -18.33
C LEU A 402 -10.33 13.04 -18.51
#